data_AF-A0A923VPH1-F1
#
_entry.id   AF-A0A923VPH1-F1
#
_cell.length_a   1.000
_cell.length_b   1.000
_cell.length_c   1.000
_cell.angle_alpha   90.00
_cell.angle_beta   90.00
_cell.angle_gamma   90.00
#
_symmetry.space_group_name_H-M   'P 1'
#
loop_
_entity.id
_entity.type
_entity.pdbx_description
1 polymer ?
#
loop_
_entity_poly.entity_id
_entity_poly.type
_entity_poly.pdbx_seq_one_letter_code
_entity_poly.pdbx_strand_id
1 'polypeptide(L)'
;MTHRKLPAIAAAAALLAGMVGAQAQTTPAKKELAAKIVVLQQPGIEAVARNLAEQPAAQMMQAASNVLRTSTPPDKREALGAAIQADIKKYVDEAVPLVRDRAIKLAPSTIGAVLEEKLTDDELKQVIAILESAAFAKYQKLQGDMQNALTVKLVAETRPLVEPKIKALDQSIAKRLGLTDANGTPTSPATSQAAAPSAARAPAKPASK
;
A
#
# COMPACT_ATOMS: atom_id res chain seq x y z
N MET A 1 -33.60 -29.52 69.87
CA MET A 1 -32.85 -28.35 69.35
C MET A 1 -31.37 -28.65 69.51
N THR A 2 -30.60 -28.42 68.44
CA THR A 2 -29.17 -28.01 68.42
C THR A 2 -28.11 -29.04 68.90
N HIS A 3 -26.96 -29.29 68.26
CA HIS A 3 -26.20 -28.69 67.16
C HIS A 3 -25.45 -29.79 66.38
N ARG A 4 -25.44 -29.70 65.04
CA ARG A 4 -24.62 -30.52 64.13
C ARG A 4 -23.33 -29.76 63.83
N LYS A 5 -22.18 -30.39 64.07
CA LYS A 5 -20.85 -29.84 63.79
C LYS A 5 -20.60 -29.76 62.27
N LEU A 6 -20.07 -28.64 61.80
CA LEU A 6 -19.45 -28.49 60.47
C LEU A 6 -18.08 -27.83 60.67
N PRO A 7 -16.96 -28.52 60.35
CA PRO A 7 -15.64 -27.94 60.44
C PRO A 7 -15.25 -27.27 59.11
N ALA A 8 -14.69 -26.06 59.24
CA ALA A 8 -13.49 -25.60 58.55
C ALA A 8 -13.28 -26.06 57.08
N ILE A 9 -14.02 -25.47 56.14
CA ILE A 9 -13.56 -25.32 54.75
C ILE A 9 -13.93 -23.90 54.29
N ALA A 10 -13.23 -22.89 54.79
CA ALA A 10 -13.41 -21.51 54.34
C ALA A 10 -12.10 -20.70 54.34
N ALA A 11 -10.94 -21.37 54.28
CA ALA A 11 -9.63 -20.71 54.37
C ALA A 11 -8.61 -21.24 53.34
N ALA A 12 -9.06 -21.65 52.15
CA ALA A 12 -8.16 -22.10 51.07
C ALA A 12 -8.44 -21.46 49.69
N ALA A 13 -9.40 -20.53 49.59
CA ALA A 13 -9.76 -19.90 48.32
C ALA A 13 -9.34 -18.42 48.19
N ALA A 14 -8.65 -17.85 49.19
CA ALA A 14 -8.25 -16.44 49.21
C ALA A 14 -6.79 -16.18 48.79
N LEU A 15 -5.99 -17.21 48.49
CA LEU A 15 -4.56 -17.08 48.16
C LEU A 15 -4.24 -17.18 46.66
N LEU A 16 -5.23 -17.39 45.78
CA LEU A 16 -5.02 -17.44 44.33
C LEU A 16 -5.36 -16.13 43.59
N ALA A 17 -5.82 -15.10 44.30
CA ALA A 17 -6.10 -13.78 43.70
C ALA A 17 -4.90 -12.80 43.73
N GLY A 18 -3.77 -13.19 44.33
CA GLY A 18 -2.63 -12.28 44.55
C GLY A 18 -1.52 -12.32 43.48
N MET A 19 -1.46 -13.33 42.60
CA MET A 19 -0.32 -13.51 41.67
C MET A 19 -0.48 -12.80 40.32
N VAL A 20 -1.66 -12.29 39.98
CA VAL A 20 -1.88 -11.57 38.70
C VAL A 20 -1.58 -10.06 38.82
N GLY A 21 -1.23 -9.57 40.02
CA GLY A 21 -0.97 -8.15 40.28
C GLY A 21 0.50 -7.71 40.25
N ALA A 22 1.46 -8.63 40.20
CA ALA A 22 2.90 -8.29 40.24
C ALA A 22 3.50 -7.93 38.87
N GLN A 23 2.73 -7.99 37.78
CA GLN A 23 3.23 -7.93 36.39
C GLN A 23 3.24 -6.53 35.74
N ALA A 24 2.92 -5.47 36.46
CA ALA A 24 2.80 -4.12 35.87
C ALA A 24 3.84 -3.09 36.37
N GLN A 25 4.84 -3.50 37.14
CA GLN A 25 5.94 -2.59 37.46
C GLN A 25 7.03 -2.71 36.40
N THR A 26 7.13 -1.69 35.55
CA THR A 26 8.27 -1.52 34.65
C THR A 26 9.56 -1.52 35.46
N THR A 27 10.32 -2.61 35.36
CA THR A 27 11.64 -2.71 35.98
C THR A 27 12.69 -1.98 35.12
N PRO A 28 13.82 -1.56 35.69
CA PRO A 28 14.94 -1.03 34.90
C PRO A 28 15.40 -2.01 33.81
N ALA A 29 15.44 -3.31 34.10
CA ALA A 29 15.80 -4.35 33.13
C ALA A 29 14.83 -4.39 31.95
N LYS A 30 13.52 -4.28 32.21
CA LYS A 30 12.50 -4.25 31.16
C LYS A 30 12.65 -3.04 30.24
N LYS A 31 12.99 -1.87 30.80
CA LYS A 31 13.28 -0.65 30.01
C LYS A 31 14.47 -0.84 29.08
N GLU A 32 15.55 -1.47 29.56
CA GLU A 32 16.75 -1.73 28.76
C GLU A 32 16.45 -2.69 27.59
N LEU A 33 15.64 -3.73 27.82
CA LEU A 33 15.21 -4.65 26.77
C LEU A 33 14.33 -3.93 25.73
N ALA A 34 13.35 -3.13 26.16
CA ALA A 34 12.51 -2.35 25.26
C ALA A 34 13.34 -1.33 24.45
N ALA A 35 14.28 -0.63 25.10
CA ALA A 35 15.19 0.30 24.44
C ALA A 35 16.06 -0.40 23.39
N LYS A 36 16.56 -1.61 23.68
CA LYS A 36 17.32 -2.40 22.70
C LYS A 36 16.48 -2.75 21.47
N ILE A 37 15.22 -3.14 21.65
CA ILE A 37 14.30 -3.38 20.51
C ILE A 37 14.09 -2.10 19.71
N VAL A 38 13.87 -0.95 20.36
CA VAL A 38 13.72 0.34 19.67
C VAL A 38 14.94 0.66 18.81
N VAL A 39 16.15 0.42 19.31
CA VAL A 39 17.39 0.58 18.54
C VAL A 39 17.46 -0.39 17.36
N LEU A 40 17.15 -1.68 17.58
CA LEU A 40 17.12 -2.67 16.49
C LEU A 40 16.07 -2.34 15.42
N GLN A 41 15.00 -1.64 15.79
CA GLN A 41 13.94 -1.17 14.89
C GLN A 41 14.17 0.24 14.32
N GLN A 42 15.29 0.89 14.65
CA GLN A 42 15.61 2.23 14.17
C GLN A 42 15.46 2.39 12.65
N PRO A 43 15.91 1.44 11.79
CA PRO A 43 15.69 1.56 10.34
C PRO A 43 14.21 1.71 9.95
N GLY A 44 13.31 1.03 10.66
CA GLY A 44 11.87 1.15 10.44
C GLY A 44 11.31 2.49 10.91
N ILE A 45 11.76 2.98 12.05
CA ILE A 45 11.38 4.30 12.59
C ILE A 45 11.82 5.41 11.63
N GLU A 46 13.04 5.33 11.11
CA GLU A 46 13.57 6.27 10.12
C GLU A 46 12.82 6.19 8.79
N ALA A 47 12.44 5.00 8.35
CA ALA A 47 11.62 4.82 7.14
C ALA A 47 10.23 5.46 7.28
N VAL A 48 9.57 5.32 8.43
CA VAL A 48 8.29 5.99 8.70
C VAL A 48 8.46 7.50 8.65
N ALA A 49 9.50 8.03 9.30
CA ALA A 49 9.79 9.46 9.29
C ALA A 49 10.05 10.00 7.87
N ARG A 50 10.84 9.26 7.08
CA ARG A 50 11.11 9.58 5.67
C ARG A 50 9.82 9.64 4.86
N ASN A 51 8.99 8.59 4.93
CA ASN A 51 7.73 8.53 4.19
C ASN A 51 6.81 9.69 4.56
N LEU A 52 6.71 10.03 5.85
CA LEU A 52 5.89 11.14 6.33
C LEU A 52 6.40 12.49 5.80
N ALA A 53 7.72 12.68 5.76
CA ALA A 53 8.33 13.90 5.25
C ALA A 53 8.22 14.02 3.72
N GLU A 54 8.39 12.91 2.97
CA GLU A 54 8.41 12.88 1.52
C GLU A 54 7.01 12.87 0.88
N GLN A 55 5.98 12.37 1.58
CA GLN A 55 4.62 12.24 1.03
C GLN A 55 4.04 13.56 0.48
N PRO A 56 4.12 14.72 1.16
CA PRO A 56 3.64 15.99 0.62
C PRO A 56 4.36 16.39 -0.67
N ALA A 57 5.69 16.19 -0.73
CA ALA A 57 6.48 16.48 -1.92
C ALA A 57 6.07 15.62 -3.11
N ALA A 58 5.82 14.32 -2.90
CA ALA A 58 5.34 13.42 -3.94
C ALA A 58 4.01 13.88 -4.54
N GLN A 59 3.07 14.35 -3.71
CA GLN A 59 1.79 14.89 -4.17
C GLN A 59 1.98 16.17 -4.98
N MET A 60 2.86 17.07 -4.54
CA MET A 60 3.19 18.29 -5.28
C MET A 60 3.85 17.98 -6.63
N MET A 61 4.74 16.99 -6.70
CA MET A 61 5.34 16.55 -7.97
C MET A 61 4.28 16.09 -8.98
N GLN A 62 3.30 15.31 -8.53
CA GLN A 62 2.22 14.81 -9.38
C GLN A 62 1.34 15.95 -9.90
N ALA A 63 0.96 16.88 -9.02
CA ALA A 63 0.19 18.06 -9.39
C ALA A 63 0.97 18.95 -10.39
N ALA A 64 2.25 19.20 -10.11
CA ALA A 64 3.14 19.95 -10.98
C ALA A 64 3.30 19.28 -12.35
N SER A 65 3.48 17.96 -12.40
CA SER A 65 3.60 17.20 -13.65
C SER A 65 2.36 17.35 -14.53
N ASN A 66 1.16 17.38 -13.93
CA ASN A 66 -0.08 17.63 -14.65
C ASN A 66 -0.13 19.05 -15.23
N VAL A 67 0.21 20.06 -14.43
CA VAL A 67 0.23 21.47 -14.88
C VAL A 67 1.27 21.71 -15.96
N LEU A 68 2.47 21.12 -15.83
CA LEU A 68 3.52 21.19 -16.85
C LEU A 68 3.06 20.60 -18.18
N ARG A 69 2.31 19.49 -18.16
CA ARG A 69 1.78 18.86 -19.37
C ARG A 69 0.63 19.63 -20.02
N THR A 70 -0.31 20.14 -19.23
CA THR A 70 -1.56 20.71 -19.74
C THR A 70 -1.52 22.21 -19.98
N SER A 71 -0.75 22.94 -19.18
CA SER A 71 -0.87 24.40 -19.06
C SER A 71 0.45 25.14 -19.30
N THR A 72 1.57 24.43 -19.51
CA THR A 72 2.88 25.03 -19.74
C THR A 72 3.30 24.90 -21.21
N PRO A 73 3.74 26.00 -21.86
CA PRO A 73 4.33 25.97 -23.20
C PRO A 73 5.52 25.01 -23.31
N PRO A 74 5.67 24.24 -24.41
CA PRO A 74 6.70 23.20 -24.52
C PRO A 74 8.14 23.68 -24.25
N ASP A 75 8.48 24.89 -24.73
CA ASP A 75 9.77 25.55 -24.58
C ASP A 75 10.12 25.91 -23.11
N LYS A 76 9.13 25.94 -22.22
CA LYS A 76 9.30 26.28 -20.80
C LYS A 76 9.23 25.08 -19.86
N ARG A 77 8.76 23.92 -20.33
CA ARG A 77 8.48 22.75 -19.49
C ARG A 77 9.72 22.20 -18.80
N GLU A 78 10.83 22.10 -19.52
CA GLU A 78 12.08 21.54 -18.99
C GLU A 78 12.65 22.42 -17.88
N ALA A 79 12.82 23.72 -18.14
CA ALA A 79 13.35 24.67 -17.17
C ALA A 79 12.48 24.75 -15.90
N LEU A 80 11.15 24.82 -16.07
CA LEU A 80 10.22 24.84 -14.93
C LEU A 80 10.20 23.50 -14.18
N GLY A 81 10.24 22.37 -14.89
CA GLY A 81 10.33 21.05 -14.28
C GLY A 81 11.59 20.87 -13.45
N ALA A 82 12.73 21.34 -13.94
CA ALA A 82 14.00 21.32 -13.21
C ALA A 82 13.97 22.20 -11.95
N ALA A 83 13.40 23.41 -12.04
CA ALA A 83 13.24 24.30 -10.89
C ALA A 83 12.35 23.67 -9.81
N ILE A 84 11.20 23.11 -10.21
CA ILE A 84 10.28 22.40 -9.30
C ILE A 84 11.01 21.22 -8.63
N GLN A 85 11.76 20.42 -9.39
CA GLN A 85 12.53 19.30 -8.85
C GLN A 85 13.59 19.75 -7.84
N ALA A 86 14.24 20.89 -8.07
CA ALA A 86 15.20 21.47 -7.14
C ALA A 86 14.53 21.92 -5.83
N ASP A 87 13.37 22.58 -5.91
CA ASP A 87 12.60 23.01 -4.73
C ASP A 87 12.14 21.81 -3.90
N ILE A 88 11.66 20.76 -4.55
CA ILE A 88 11.28 19.50 -3.88
C ILE A 88 12.48 18.85 -3.21
N LYS A 89 13.63 18.79 -3.89
CA LYS A 89 14.85 18.25 -3.31
C LYS A 89 15.26 19.04 -2.06
N LYS A 90 15.25 20.37 -2.14
CA LYS A 90 15.56 21.24 -1.01
C LYS A 90 14.63 20.96 0.18
N TYR A 91 13.32 20.88 -0.08
CA TYR A 91 12.35 20.53 0.96
C TYR A 91 12.65 19.17 1.60
N VAL A 92 12.94 18.12 0.81
CA VAL A 92 13.24 16.78 1.35
C VAL A 92 14.54 16.79 2.17
N ASP A 93 15.58 17.45 1.68
CA ASP A 93 16.87 17.56 2.35
C ASP A 93 16.75 18.28 3.72
N GLU A 94 15.80 19.22 3.85
CA GLU A 94 15.52 19.94 5.11
C GLU A 94 14.53 19.18 6.03
N ALA A 95 13.46 18.63 5.46
CA ALA A 95 12.35 18.05 6.23
C ALA A 95 12.65 16.65 6.76
N VAL A 96 13.28 15.79 5.96
CA VAL A 96 13.57 14.40 6.36
C VAL A 96 14.40 14.32 7.65
N PRO A 97 15.55 15.02 7.80
CA PRO A 97 16.33 14.95 9.04
C PRO A 97 15.54 15.47 10.24
N LEU A 98 14.75 16.55 10.07
CA LEU A 98 13.93 17.10 11.15
C LEU A 98 12.90 16.08 11.66
N VAL A 99 12.15 15.46 10.74
CA VAL A 99 11.12 14.48 11.11
C VAL A 99 11.76 13.20 11.67
N ARG A 100 12.88 12.76 11.10
CA ARG A 100 13.65 11.60 11.57
C ARG A 100 14.13 11.80 13.01
N ASP A 101 14.79 12.91 13.30
CA ASP A 101 15.33 13.18 14.62
C ASP A 101 14.21 13.26 15.66
N ARG A 102 13.05 13.82 15.28
CA ARG A 102 11.87 13.83 16.14
C ARG A 102 11.31 12.43 16.38
N ALA A 103 11.24 11.58 15.35
CA ALA A 103 10.77 10.20 15.47
C ALA A 103 11.68 9.37 16.38
N ILE A 104 13.01 9.45 16.21
CA ILE A 104 13.98 8.77 17.07
C ILE A 104 13.83 9.24 18.53
N LYS A 105 13.68 10.55 18.77
CA LYS A 105 13.50 11.11 20.11
C LYS A 105 12.19 10.66 20.77
N LEU A 106 11.13 10.46 19.99
CA LEU A 106 9.82 10.04 20.50
C LEU A 106 9.75 8.53 20.75
N ALA A 107 10.49 7.73 19.98
CA ALA A 107 10.38 6.27 19.98
C ALA A 107 10.46 5.61 21.38
N PRO A 108 11.34 6.01 22.31
CA PRO A 108 11.35 5.43 23.66
C PRO A 108 10.04 5.66 24.41
N SER A 109 9.49 6.88 24.35
CA SER A 109 8.25 7.24 25.06
C SER A 109 6.97 6.74 24.39
N THR A 110 7.03 6.30 23.14
CA THR A 110 5.88 5.80 22.39
C THR A 110 5.98 4.29 22.18
N ILE A 111 6.92 3.84 21.36
CA ILE A 111 7.15 2.42 21.05
C ILE A 111 7.68 1.70 22.30
N GLY A 112 8.67 2.26 22.98
CA GLY A 112 9.23 1.68 24.21
C GLY A 112 8.17 1.49 25.30
N ALA A 113 7.33 2.50 25.52
CA ALA A 113 6.20 2.42 26.45
C ALA A 113 5.21 1.29 26.09
N VAL A 114 4.86 1.14 24.81
CA VAL A 114 3.99 0.04 24.34
C VAL A 114 4.64 -1.32 24.58
N LEU A 115 5.94 -1.45 24.31
CA LEU A 115 6.68 -2.70 24.55
C LEU A 115 6.72 -3.05 26.04
N GLU A 116 6.98 -2.07 26.90
CA GLU A 116 7.00 -2.23 28.37
C GLU A 116 5.62 -2.59 28.93
N GLU A 117 4.54 -2.06 28.36
CA GLU A 117 3.18 -2.34 28.80
C GLU A 117 2.69 -3.72 28.33
N LYS A 118 3.01 -4.09 27.08
CA LYS A 118 2.37 -5.23 26.41
C LYS A 118 3.17 -6.52 26.43
N LEU A 119 4.48 -6.47 26.64
CA LEU A 119 5.34 -7.65 26.63
C LEU A 119 5.97 -7.89 28.00
N THR A 120 6.28 -9.14 28.30
CA THR A 120 7.09 -9.54 29.46
C THR A 120 8.58 -9.45 29.15
N ASP A 121 9.44 -9.45 30.18
CA ASP A 121 10.89 -9.46 30.02
C ASP A 121 11.38 -10.63 29.14
N ASP A 122 10.75 -11.80 29.25
CA ASP A 122 11.14 -12.98 28.48
C ASP A 122 10.70 -12.88 27.01
N GLU A 123 9.52 -12.34 26.73
CA GLU A 123 9.09 -12.06 25.36
C GLU A 123 9.97 -11.00 24.69
N LEU A 124 10.35 -9.94 25.41
CA LEU A 124 11.27 -8.94 24.89
C LEU A 124 12.62 -9.56 24.50
N LYS A 125 13.17 -10.46 25.34
CA LYS A 125 14.40 -11.19 25.03
C LYS A 125 14.25 -12.08 23.79
N GLN A 126 13.12 -12.78 23.65
CA GLN A 126 12.85 -13.61 22.47
C GLN A 126 12.78 -12.76 21.19
N VAL A 127 12.11 -11.61 21.24
CA VAL A 127 12.07 -10.66 20.11
C VAL A 127 13.47 -10.18 19.75
N ILE A 128 14.28 -9.79 20.73
CA ILE A 128 15.67 -9.37 20.51
C ILE A 128 16.48 -10.48 19.82
N ALA A 129 16.36 -11.72 20.31
CA ALA A 129 17.08 -12.85 19.73
C ALA A 129 16.71 -13.09 18.25
N ILE A 130 15.44 -12.89 17.88
CA ILE A 130 14.99 -12.98 16.48
C ILE A 130 15.56 -11.81 15.65
N LEU A 131 15.48 -10.58 16.16
CA LEU A 131 15.96 -9.39 15.45
C LEU A 131 17.48 -9.40 15.22
N GLU A 132 18.25 -9.96 16.15
CA GLU A 132 19.71 -10.10 16.05
C GLU A 132 20.13 -11.34 15.24
N SER A 133 19.19 -12.23 14.89
CA SER A 133 19.51 -13.46 14.18
C SER A 133 19.95 -13.19 12.73
N ALA A 134 21.22 -13.48 12.45
CA ALA A 134 21.77 -13.40 11.09
C ALA A 134 21.03 -14.34 10.11
N ALA A 135 20.58 -15.51 10.58
CA ALA A 135 19.78 -16.43 9.79
C ALA A 135 18.42 -15.81 9.44
N PHE A 136 17.76 -15.15 10.40
CA PHE A 136 16.50 -14.45 10.16
C PHE A 136 16.67 -13.24 9.23
N ALA A 137 17.75 -12.47 9.38
CA ALA A 137 18.07 -11.37 8.47
C ALA A 137 18.32 -11.88 7.03
N LYS A 138 19.02 -13.00 6.87
CA LYS A 138 19.19 -13.64 5.56
C LYS A 138 17.86 -14.12 4.98
N TYR A 139 17.01 -14.77 5.79
CA TYR A 139 15.68 -15.20 5.38
C TYR A 139 14.81 -14.05 4.86
N GLN A 140 14.81 -12.90 5.54
CA GLN A 140 14.09 -11.70 5.08
C GLN A 140 14.59 -11.21 3.71
N LYS A 141 15.90 -11.19 3.49
CA LYS A 141 16.49 -10.80 2.19
C LYS A 141 16.12 -11.74 1.06
N LEU A 142 15.90 -13.03 1.35
CA LEU A 142 15.52 -14.04 0.37
C LEU A 142 14.03 -13.98 -0.03
N GLN A 143 13.18 -13.16 0.64
CA GLN A 143 11.74 -13.12 0.33
C GLN A 143 11.45 -12.74 -1.11
N GLY A 144 12.19 -11.79 -1.69
CA GLY A 144 12.05 -11.41 -3.10
C GLY A 144 12.39 -12.55 -4.06
N ASP A 145 13.47 -13.28 -3.78
CA ASP A 145 13.89 -14.43 -4.60
C ASP A 145 12.87 -15.56 -4.54
N MET A 146 12.35 -15.87 -3.34
CA MET A 146 11.30 -16.87 -3.16
C MET A 146 10.00 -16.47 -3.88
N GLN A 147 9.60 -15.20 -3.81
CA GLN A 147 8.44 -14.68 -4.54
C GLN A 147 8.64 -14.80 -6.04
N ASN A 148 9.81 -14.39 -6.54
CA ASN A 148 10.13 -14.48 -7.96
C ASN A 148 10.11 -15.93 -8.45
N ALA A 149 10.71 -16.87 -7.69
CA ALA A 149 10.70 -18.29 -8.01
C ALA A 149 9.27 -18.85 -8.13
N LEU A 150 8.38 -18.47 -7.21
CA LEU A 150 6.96 -18.84 -7.28
C LEU A 150 6.29 -18.20 -8.50
N THR A 151 6.46 -16.91 -8.74
CA THR A 151 5.83 -16.19 -9.85
C THR A 151 6.22 -16.76 -11.20
N VAL A 152 7.51 -17.04 -11.43
CA VAL A 152 7.99 -17.62 -12.70
C VAL A 152 7.29 -18.95 -12.98
N LYS A 153 7.24 -19.85 -11.99
CA LYS A 153 6.61 -21.16 -12.15
C LYS A 153 5.09 -21.05 -12.30
N LEU A 154 4.45 -20.21 -11.49
CA LEU A 154 3.01 -19.99 -11.51
C LEU A 154 2.55 -19.45 -12.86
N VAL A 155 3.25 -18.46 -13.44
CA VAL A 155 2.93 -17.92 -14.77
C VAL A 155 3.09 -19.00 -15.85
N ALA A 156 4.16 -19.78 -15.79
CA ALA A 156 4.40 -20.85 -16.76
C ALA A 156 3.27 -21.89 -16.77
N GLU A 157 2.79 -22.30 -15.60
CA GLU A 157 1.74 -23.31 -15.47
C GLU A 157 0.33 -22.77 -15.71
N THR A 158 0.06 -21.50 -15.37
CA THR A 158 -1.29 -20.93 -15.45
C THR A 158 -1.59 -20.23 -16.77
N ARG A 159 -0.59 -19.72 -17.51
CA ARG A 159 -0.79 -19.05 -18.81
C ARG A 159 -1.67 -19.86 -19.78
N PRO A 160 -1.43 -21.15 -20.06
CA PRO A 160 -2.27 -21.92 -20.99
C PRO A 160 -3.71 -22.13 -20.48
N LEU A 161 -3.94 -22.04 -19.17
CA LEU A 161 -5.26 -22.17 -18.56
C LEU A 161 -6.04 -20.86 -18.54
N VAL A 162 -5.33 -19.72 -18.49
CA VAL A 162 -5.92 -18.38 -18.36
C VAL A 162 -6.13 -17.71 -19.71
N GLU A 163 -5.24 -17.91 -20.69
CA GLU A 163 -5.36 -17.31 -22.03
C GLU A 163 -6.73 -17.55 -22.71
N PRO A 164 -7.31 -18.77 -22.69
CA PRO A 164 -8.65 -18.98 -23.26
C PRO A 164 -9.74 -18.17 -22.54
N LYS A 165 -9.60 -17.98 -21.22
CA LYS A 165 -10.57 -17.22 -20.41
C LYS A 165 -10.48 -15.72 -20.70
N ILE A 166 -9.27 -15.19 -20.92
CA ILE A 166 -9.06 -13.79 -21.34
C ILE A 166 -9.72 -13.57 -22.70
N LYS A 167 -9.48 -14.45 -23.69
CA LYS A 167 -10.12 -14.35 -25.01
C LYS A 167 -11.64 -14.37 -24.92
N ALA A 168 -12.21 -15.23 -24.07
CA ALA A 168 -13.66 -15.28 -23.86
C ALA A 168 -14.21 -13.99 -23.25
N LEU A 169 -13.47 -13.38 -22.32
CA LEU A 169 -13.83 -12.08 -21.73
C LEU A 169 -13.80 -10.96 -22.78
N ASP A 170 -12.71 -10.88 -23.57
CA ASP A 170 -12.57 -9.88 -24.64
C ASP A 170 -13.73 -9.96 -25.63
N GLN A 171 -14.10 -11.17 -26.05
CA GLN A 171 -15.26 -11.40 -26.92
C GLN A 171 -16.57 -10.95 -26.27
N SER A 172 -16.76 -11.22 -24.98
CA SER A 172 -17.95 -10.78 -24.24
C SER A 172 -18.05 -9.26 -24.18
N ILE A 173 -16.94 -8.57 -23.96
CA ILE A 173 -16.86 -7.11 -23.93
C ILE A 173 -17.13 -6.54 -25.31
N ALA A 174 -16.46 -7.05 -26.36
CA ALA A 174 -16.66 -6.61 -27.74
C ALA A 174 -18.12 -6.72 -28.18
N LYS A 175 -18.79 -7.83 -27.83
CA LYS A 175 -20.22 -8.03 -28.09
C LYS A 175 -21.10 -7.00 -27.37
N ARG A 176 -20.80 -6.68 -26.10
CA ARG A 176 -21.55 -5.68 -25.32
C ARG A 176 -21.37 -4.26 -25.85
N LEU A 177 -20.21 -3.95 -26.41
CA LEU A 177 -19.89 -2.67 -27.01
C LEU A 177 -20.34 -2.56 -28.48
N GLY A 178 -20.93 -3.61 -29.05
CA GLY A 178 -21.39 -3.64 -30.45
C GLY A 178 -20.27 -3.67 -31.49
N LEU A 179 -19.04 -4.02 -31.07
CA LEU A 179 -17.84 -4.10 -31.92
C LEU A 179 -17.77 -5.42 -32.72
N THR A 180 -18.59 -6.39 -32.34
CA THR A 180 -18.76 -7.68 -33.03
C THR A 180 -20.23 -8.07 -33.01
N ASP A 181 -20.75 -8.65 -34.09
CA ASP A 181 -22.13 -9.11 -34.17
C ASP A 181 -22.38 -10.46 -33.44
N ALA A 182 -23.59 -11.01 -33.55
CA ALA A 182 -24.00 -12.26 -32.89
C ALA A 182 -23.15 -13.48 -33.28
N ASN A 183 -22.41 -13.42 -34.40
CA ASN A 183 -21.53 -14.47 -34.93
C ASN A 183 -20.04 -14.18 -34.70
N GLY A 184 -19.68 -13.10 -33.99
CA GLY A 184 -18.30 -12.78 -33.63
C GLY A 184 -17.48 -12.13 -34.75
N THR A 185 -18.12 -11.70 -35.84
CA THR A 185 -17.45 -10.95 -36.91
C THR A 185 -17.30 -9.48 -36.53
N PRO A 186 -16.13 -8.83 -36.80
CA PRO A 186 -15.94 -7.41 -36.57
C PRO A 186 -16.99 -6.62 -37.34
N THR A 187 -17.76 -5.78 -36.66
CA THR A 187 -18.67 -4.85 -37.33
C THR A 187 -17.84 -3.75 -37.97
N SER A 188 -17.63 -3.84 -39.29
CA SER A 188 -17.03 -2.75 -40.05
C SER A 188 -17.84 -1.48 -39.82
N PRO A 189 -17.22 -0.28 -39.68
CA PRO A 189 -17.99 0.95 -39.68
C PRO A 189 -18.75 0.99 -41.00
N ALA A 190 -20.08 1.06 -40.94
CA ALA A 190 -20.89 1.33 -42.11
C ALA A 190 -20.35 2.62 -42.72
N THR A 191 -19.64 2.50 -43.85
CA THR A 191 -19.35 3.63 -44.72
C THR A 191 -20.70 4.27 -44.99
N SER A 192 -20.90 5.47 -44.45
CA SER A 192 -22.01 6.33 -44.84
C SER A 192 -21.98 6.40 -46.36
N GLN A 193 -22.88 5.67 -47.00
CA GLN A 193 -23.09 5.77 -48.43
C GLN A 193 -23.66 7.17 -48.63
N ALA A 194 -22.78 8.05 -49.08
CA ALA A 194 -23.08 9.43 -49.40
C ALA A 194 -24.33 9.47 -50.28
N ALA A 195 -25.32 10.25 -49.85
CA ALA A 195 -26.40 10.68 -50.71
C ALA A 195 -25.79 11.38 -51.93
N ALA A 196 -25.96 10.79 -53.11
CA ALA A 196 -25.60 11.44 -54.36
C ALA A 196 -26.58 12.61 -54.63
N PRO A 197 -26.11 13.79 -55.05
CA PRO A 197 -26.99 14.91 -55.38
C PRO A 197 -27.58 14.78 -56.79
N SER A 198 -28.77 15.37 -56.89
CA SER A 198 -29.71 15.55 -58.00
C SER A 198 -29.15 15.74 -59.42
N ALA A 199 -29.77 15.08 -60.40
CA ALA A 199 -29.72 15.46 -61.81
C ALA A 199 -31.08 16.07 -62.23
N ALA A 200 -31.07 17.38 -62.43
CA ALA A 200 -32.16 18.14 -63.02
C ALA A 200 -32.37 17.75 -64.50
N ARG A 201 -33.64 17.62 -64.94
CA ARG A 201 -34.02 17.73 -66.35
C ARG A 201 -35.05 18.85 -66.51
N ALA A 202 -34.71 19.73 -67.45
CA ALA A 202 -35.30 21.04 -67.78
C ALA A 202 -36.79 21.00 -68.25
N PRO A 203 -37.47 22.16 -68.29
CA PRO A 203 -38.92 22.24 -68.51
C PRO A 203 -39.29 22.27 -70.01
N ALA A 204 -40.48 21.76 -70.35
CA ALA A 204 -41.13 21.97 -71.64
C ALA A 204 -42.24 23.02 -71.52
N LYS A 205 -42.33 23.84 -72.59
CA LYS A 205 -43.01 25.14 -72.75
C LYS A 205 -44.55 25.17 -72.57
N PRO A 206 -45.14 26.36 -72.36
CA PRO A 206 -46.60 26.56 -72.31
C PRO A 206 -47.19 26.79 -73.71
N ALA A 207 -48.47 26.44 -73.90
CA ALA A 207 -49.30 26.96 -74.98
C ALA A 207 -50.76 27.10 -74.52
N SER A 208 -51.29 28.30 -74.76
CA SER A 208 -52.59 28.83 -74.39
C SER A 208 -53.77 28.21 -75.17
N LYS A 209 -54.93 28.07 -74.52
CA LYS A 209 -56.16 28.84 -74.76
C LYS A 209 -57.25 28.41 -73.79
#